data_AF-A0A2D6ZFH9-F1
#
_entry.id   AF-A0A2D6ZFH9-F1
#
_cell.length_a   1.000
_cell.length_b   1.000
_cell.length_c   1.000
_cell.angle_alpha   90.00
_cell.angle_beta   90.00
_cell.angle_gamma   90.00
#
_symmetry.space_group_name_H-M   'P 1'
#
loop_
_entity.id
_entity.type
_entity.pdbx_description
1 polymer ?
#
loop_
_entity_poly.entity_id
_entity_poly.type
_entity_poly.pdbx_seq_one_letter_code
_entity_poly.pdbx_strand_id
1 'polypeptide(L)'
;MPKLDLLKIFNLSANLLVASFQRQPNEDIDELYKNLRQGKRVPAGKLINEKNGNFIPLYLQLDRTNYRGKFNKRNFLKAVQILLEKFAQKADDDKELEKLEALTSPMSGEILINIPAGMRVDEEINILMASVLPCKESLVIRLLFVEGQGAHQ
;
A
#
# COMPACT_ATOMS: atom_id res chain seq x y z
N MET A 1 -9.32 -12.78 14.66
CA MET A 1 -7.86 -12.54 14.44
C MET A 1 -7.30 -11.80 15.64
N PRO A 2 -6.06 -12.08 16.09
CA PRO A 2 -5.41 -11.23 17.07
C PRO A 2 -5.41 -9.78 16.54
N LYS A 3 -5.66 -8.81 17.42
CA LYS A 3 -5.64 -7.38 17.08
C LYS A 3 -4.23 -7.08 16.53
N LEU A 4 -4.09 -6.92 15.22
CA LEU A 4 -2.79 -6.55 14.66
C LEU A 4 -2.46 -5.14 15.13
N ASP A 5 -1.26 -5.00 15.70
CA ASP A 5 -0.70 -3.73 16.09
C ASP A 5 -0.51 -2.83 14.84
N LEU A 6 -0.95 -1.58 14.93
CA LEU A 6 -0.90 -0.64 13.81
C LEU A 6 0.54 -0.36 13.36
N LEU A 7 1.50 -0.30 14.28
CA LEU A 7 2.91 -0.14 13.97
C LEU A 7 3.45 -1.35 13.20
N LYS A 8 3.01 -2.57 13.57
CA LYS A 8 3.38 -3.79 12.83
C LYS A 8 2.79 -3.81 11.42
N ILE A 9 1.54 -3.35 11.26
CA ILE A 9 0.88 -3.21 9.95
C ILE A 9 1.64 -2.21 9.07
N PHE A 10 2.00 -1.06 9.64
CA PHE A 10 2.77 -0.04 8.96
C PHE A 10 4.13 -0.56 8.50
N ASN A 11 4.91 -1.14 9.41
CA ASN A 11 6.22 -1.71 9.09
C ASN A 11 6.13 -2.84 8.06
N LEU A 12 5.13 -3.71 8.18
CA LEU A 12 4.87 -4.76 7.20
C LEU A 12 4.61 -4.17 5.80
N SER A 13 3.73 -3.17 5.73
CA SER A 13 3.35 -2.54 4.48
C SER A 13 4.53 -1.82 3.84
N ALA A 14 5.29 -1.04 4.61
CA ALA A 14 6.48 -0.36 4.14
C ALA A 14 7.53 -1.33 3.60
N ASN A 15 7.89 -2.35 4.38
CA ASN A 15 8.89 -3.33 3.98
C ASN A 15 8.48 -4.12 2.73
N LEU A 16 7.21 -4.52 2.64
CA LEU A 16 6.70 -5.24 1.47
C LEU A 16 6.72 -4.37 0.21
N LEU A 17 6.36 -3.09 0.32
CA LEU A 17 6.40 -2.16 -0.81
C LEU A 17 7.85 -1.88 -1.25
N VAL A 18 8.78 -1.68 -0.32
CA VAL A 18 10.22 -1.56 -0.64
C VAL A 18 10.73 -2.82 -1.34
N ALA A 19 10.40 -4.01 -0.80
CA ALA A 19 10.81 -5.28 -1.39
C ALA A 19 10.20 -5.50 -2.79
N SER A 20 8.98 -5.03 -3.02
CA SER A 20 8.26 -5.21 -4.29
C SER A 20 8.70 -4.23 -5.39
N PHE A 21 9.12 -3.00 -5.03
CA PHE A 21 9.33 -1.93 -6.00
C PHE A 21 10.76 -1.38 -6.07
N GLN A 22 11.58 -1.58 -5.03
CA GLN A 22 12.95 -1.03 -4.97
C GLN A 22 14.04 -2.09 -4.95
N ARG A 23 13.73 -3.33 -4.57
CA ARG A 23 14.71 -4.43 -4.45
C ARG A 23 14.58 -5.52 -5.53
N GLN A 24 13.80 -5.26 -6.58
CA GLN A 24 13.58 -6.17 -7.71
C GLN A 24 14.33 -5.67 -8.95
N PRO A 25 14.74 -6.55 -9.87
CA PRO A 25 15.20 -6.14 -11.19
C PRO A 25 14.06 -5.51 -12.00
N ASN A 26 14.39 -4.72 -13.02
CA ASN A 26 13.42 -3.94 -13.80
C ASN A 26 12.36 -4.82 -14.51
N GLU A 27 12.75 -6.01 -14.96
CA GLU A 27 11.88 -6.99 -15.64
C GLU A 27 10.75 -7.47 -14.73
N ASP A 28 11.07 -7.79 -13.47
CA ASP A 28 10.09 -8.19 -12.46
C ASP A 28 9.13 -7.05 -12.12
N ILE A 29 9.60 -5.80 -12.15
CA ILE A 29 8.76 -4.61 -11.94
C ILE A 29 7.79 -4.42 -13.12
N ASP A 30 8.19 -4.74 -14.35
CA ASP A 30 7.29 -4.70 -15.52
C ASP A 30 6.15 -5.71 -15.41
N GLU A 31 6.49 -6.95 -15.04
CA GLU A 31 5.49 -8.00 -14.83
C GLU A 31 4.57 -7.66 -13.65
N LEU A 32 5.14 -7.19 -12.53
CA LEU A 32 4.38 -6.74 -11.36
C LEU A 32 3.39 -5.65 -11.76
N TYR A 33 3.85 -4.60 -12.46
CA TYR A 33 3.00 -3.51 -12.92
C TYR A 33 1.86 -4.03 -13.83
N LYS A 34 2.19 -4.90 -14.79
CA LYS A 34 1.19 -5.48 -15.72
C LYS A 34 0.10 -6.23 -14.95
N ASN A 35 0.50 -7.08 -13.99
CA ASN A 35 -0.44 -7.86 -13.18
C ASN A 35 -1.30 -6.96 -12.26
N LEU A 36 -0.68 -5.99 -11.58
CA LEU A 36 -1.40 -5.04 -10.73
C LEU A 36 -2.38 -4.18 -11.52
N ARG A 37 -1.99 -3.68 -12.69
CA ARG A 37 -2.87 -2.88 -13.57
C ARG A 37 -4.13 -3.63 -14.00
N GLN A 38 -4.03 -4.95 -14.12
CA GLN A 38 -5.15 -5.86 -14.44
C GLN A 38 -6.03 -6.18 -13.21
N GLY A 39 -5.73 -5.62 -12.04
CA GLY A 39 -6.48 -5.85 -10.79
C GLY A 39 -6.15 -7.18 -10.09
N LYS A 40 -5.12 -7.90 -10.56
CA LYS A 40 -4.72 -9.18 -9.98
C LYS A 40 -4.13 -9.00 -8.58
N ARG A 41 -4.30 -10.02 -7.75
CA ARG A 41 -3.53 -10.20 -6.52
C ARG A 41 -2.21 -10.88 -6.87
N VAL A 42 -1.10 -10.20 -6.59
CA VAL A 42 0.25 -10.68 -6.90
C VAL A 42 0.89 -11.18 -5.61
N PRO A 43 1.46 -12.39 -5.54
CA PRO A 43 2.23 -12.83 -4.39
C PRO A 43 3.38 -11.87 -4.11
N ALA A 44 3.50 -11.43 -2.86
CA ALA A 44 4.50 -10.42 -2.45
C ALA A 44 5.33 -10.85 -1.24
N GLY A 45 4.97 -11.95 -0.58
CA GLY A 45 5.77 -12.53 0.50
C GLY A 45 4.97 -13.44 1.43
N LYS A 46 5.51 -13.65 2.63
CA LYS A 46 4.86 -14.40 3.71
C LYS A 46 5.28 -13.84 5.06
N LEU A 47 4.35 -13.77 6.01
CA LEU A 47 4.67 -13.61 7.43
C LEU A 47 4.92 -14.99 8.01
N ILE A 48 6.05 -15.21 8.67
CA ILE A 48 6.37 -16.49 9.30
C ILE A 48 6.26 -16.32 10.81
N ASN A 49 5.59 -17.25 11.48
CA ASN A 49 5.64 -17.39 12.92
C ASN A 49 6.84 -18.26 13.29
N GLU A 50 7.89 -17.63 13.81
CA GLU A 50 9.15 -18.29 14.16
C GLU A 50 8.99 -19.40 15.21
N LYS A 51 7.93 -19.36 16.04
CA LYS A 51 7.71 -20.33 17.11
C LYS A 51 7.18 -21.68 16.63
N ASN A 52 6.44 -21.71 15.51
CA ASN A 52 5.77 -22.92 15.04
C ASN A 52 5.87 -23.16 13.53
N GLY A 53 6.56 -22.29 12.79
CA GLY A 53 6.76 -22.42 11.34
C GLY A 53 5.52 -22.11 10.49
N ASN A 54 4.38 -21.80 11.10
CA ASN A 54 3.18 -21.41 10.35
C ASN A 54 3.44 -20.09 9.61
N PHE A 55 2.88 -19.96 8.42
CA PHE A 55 3.00 -18.74 7.64
C PHE A 55 1.66 -18.21 7.16
N ILE A 56 1.58 -16.89 7.00
CA ILE A 56 0.46 -16.18 6.38
C ILE A 56 0.96 -15.60 5.06
N PRO A 57 0.47 -16.09 3.90
CA PRO A 57 0.75 -15.50 2.60
C PRO A 57 0.41 -14.01 2.54
N LEU A 58 1.27 -13.24 1.88
CA LEU A 58 1.07 -11.82 1.61
C LEU A 58 0.90 -11.60 0.11
N TYR A 59 -0.10 -10.81 -0.23
CA TYR A 59 -0.38 -10.39 -1.60
C TYR A 59 -0.34 -8.87 -1.72
N LEU A 60 0.00 -8.39 -2.90
CA LEU A 60 -0.12 -7.00 -3.31
C LEU A 60 -1.24 -6.88 -4.34
N GLN A 61 -2.06 -5.83 -4.20
CA GLN A 61 -3.12 -5.52 -5.16
C GLN A 61 -3.20 -4.02 -5.38
N LEU A 62 -3.63 -3.62 -6.59
CA LEU A 62 -3.89 -2.23 -6.93
C LEU A 62 -5.39 -2.03 -7.18
N ASP A 63 -5.96 -1.03 -6.54
CA ASP A 63 -7.24 -0.43 -6.88
C ASP A 63 -6.99 0.95 -7.51
N ARG A 64 -7.31 1.06 -8.79
CA ARG A 64 -7.13 2.28 -9.57
C ARG A 64 -8.46 2.93 -9.95
N THR A 65 -9.54 2.56 -9.28
CA THR A 65 -10.91 3.00 -9.64
C THR A 65 -11.01 4.53 -9.66
N ASN A 66 -10.38 5.22 -8.71
CA ASN A 66 -10.41 6.68 -8.62
C ASN A 66 -9.19 7.36 -9.25
N TYR A 67 -8.37 6.65 -10.02
CA TYR A 67 -7.24 7.26 -10.71
C TYR A 67 -7.73 8.12 -11.88
N ARG A 68 -7.23 9.36 -11.98
CA ARG A 68 -7.55 10.33 -13.03
C ARG A 68 -6.35 10.62 -13.93
N GLY A 69 -6.60 10.79 -15.22
CA GLY A 69 -5.58 11.00 -16.25
C GLY A 69 -4.98 9.71 -16.82
N LYS A 70 -3.85 9.81 -17.53
CA LYS A 70 -3.23 8.65 -18.19
C LYS A 70 -2.53 7.74 -17.17
N PHE A 71 -3.07 6.55 -16.96
CA PHE A 71 -2.44 5.52 -16.12
C PHE A 71 -1.36 4.75 -16.89
N ASN A 72 -0.09 4.92 -16.51
CA ASN A 72 1.07 4.25 -17.09
C ASN A 72 2.10 3.88 -16.00
N LYS A 73 3.09 3.03 -16.33
CA LYS A 73 4.10 2.54 -15.38
C LYS A 73 4.83 3.69 -14.67
N ARG A 74 5.25 4.71 -15.41
CA ARG A 74 5.97 5.87 -14.86
C ARG A 74 5.14 6.60 -13.79
N ASN A 75 3.88 6.92 -14.08
CA ASN A 75 3.01 7.61 -13.13
C ASN A 75 2.69 6.75 -11.91
N PHE A 76 2.46 5.45 -12.11
CA PHE A 76 2.23 4.51 -11.03
C PHE A 76 3.45 4.39 -10.09
N LEU A 77 4.64 4.17 -10.64
CA LEU A 77 5.86 4.05 -9.84
C LEU A 77 6.20 5.37 -9.13
N LYS A 78 5.92 6.52 -9.75
CA LYS A 78 6.04 7.82 -9.08
C LYS A 78 5.11 7.92 -7.86
N ALA A 79 3.86 7.47 -7.97
CA ALA A 79 2.92 7.46 -6.84
C ALA A 79 3.42 6.57 -5.69
N VAL A 80 3.91 5.36 -6.02
CA VAL A 80 4.48 4.42 -5.05
C VAL A 80 5.72 5.01 -4.39
N GLN A 81 6.60 5.67 -5.16
CA GLN A 81 7.78 6.33 -4.63
C GLN A 81 7.41 7.41 -3.60
N ILE A 82 6.46 8.30 -3.92
CA ILE A 82 5.99 9.34 -3.00
C ILE A 82 5.42 8.72 -1.71
N LEU A 83 4.68 7.61 -1.83
CA LEU A 83 4.16 6.88 -0.68
C LEU A 83 5.27 6.32 0.20
N LEU A 84 6.32 5.73 -0.39
CA LEU A 84 7.47 5.22 0.33
C LEU A 84 8.27 6.33 1.02
N GLU A 85 8.43 7.49 0.36
CA GLU A 85 9.04 8.67 0.98
C GLU A 85 8.24 9.17 2.18
N LYS A 86 6.90 9.16 2.08
CA LYS A 86 6.01 9.50 3.21
C LYS A 86 6.11 8.50 4.35
N PHE A 87 6.22 7.20 4.04
CA PHE A 87 6.46 6.17 5.05
C PHE A 87 7.81 6.37 5.74
N ALA A 88 8.88 6.66 4.99
CA ALA A 88 10.19 6.95 5.58
C ALA A 88 10.13 8.17 6.51
N GLN A 89 9.52 9.28 6.05
CA GLN A 89 9.32 10.48 6.87
C GLN A 89 8.55 10.19 8.17
N LYS A 90 7.52 9.34 8.11
CA LYS A 90 6.73 8.95 9.29
C LYS A 90 7.52 8.03 10.24
N ALA A 91 8.39 7.18 9.70
CA ALA A 91 9.20 6.25 10.47
C ALA A 91 10.41 6.91 11.15
N ASP A 92 10.97 7.97 10.55
CA ASP A 92 12.16 8.68 11.04
C ASP A 92 11.84 9.66 12.19
N ASP A 93 10.57 10.00 12.42
CA ASP A 93 10.12 10.89 13.48
C ASP A 93 9.23 10.14 14.48
N ASP A 94 9.79 9.78 15.63
CA ASP A 94 9.08 9.04 16.70
C ASP A 94 7.77 9.73 17.13
N LYS A 95 7.74 11.07 17.19
CA LYS A 95 6.53 11.81 17.58
C LYS A 95 5.46 11.71 16.51
N GLU A 96 5.86 11.64 15.26
CA GLU A 96 4.94 11.43 14.16
C GLU A 96 4.49 9.97 14.10
N LEU A 97 5.37 9.01 14.35
CA LEU A 97 5.03 7.59 14.41
C LEU A 97 3.99 7.28 15.49
N GLU A 98 4.09 7.93 16.66
CA GLU A 98 3.08 7.85 17.73
C GLU A 98 1.70 8.37 17.30
N LYS A 99 1.65 9.30 16.35
CA LYS A 99 0.42 9.85 15.75
C LYS A 99 -0.03 9.06 14.51
N LEU A 100 0.42 7.82 14.35
CA LEU A 100 -0.02 6.99 13.24
C LEU A 100 -1.52 6.68 13.41
N GLU A 101 -2.32 7.18 12.48
CA GLU A 101 -3.75 6.93 12.43
C GLU A 101 -4.09 5.88 11.37
N ALA A 102 -5.18 5.17 11.59
CA ALA A 102 -5.75 4.27 10.59
C ALA A 102 -7.27 4.23 10.68
N LEU A 103 -7.90 4.04 9.51
CA LEU A 103 -9.34 3.82 9.41
C LEU A 103 -9.58 2.33 9.21
N THR A 104 -10.45 1.72 10.03
CA THR A 104 -10.79 0.30 9.92
C THR A 104 -12.22 0.14 9.40
N SER A 105 -12.39 -0.60 8.30
CA SER A 105 -13.72 -0.95 7.81
C SER A 105 -14.41 -1.92 8.79
N PRO A 106 -15.60 -1.60 9.30
CA PRO A 106 -16.33 -2.50 10.19
C PRO A 106 -16.85 -3.76 9.46
N MET A 107 -16.94 -3.71 8.12
CA MET A 107 -17.44 -4.81 7.31
C MET A 107 -16.35 -5.80 6.93
N SER A 108 -15.20 -5.31 6.43
CA SER A 108 -14.12 -6.16 5.91
C SER A 108 -12.95 -6.33 6.87
N GLY A 109 -12.88 -5.52 7.93
CA GLY A 109 -11.69 -5.42 8.77
C GLY A 109 -10.48 -4.83 8.04
N GLU A 110 -10.68 -4.23 6.86
CA GLU A 110 -9.62 -3.56 6.11
C GLU A 110 -9.12 -2.34 6.87
N ILE A 111 -7.81 -2.23 7.03
CA ILE A 111 -7.15 -1.16 7.77
C ILE A 111 -6.44 -0.25 6.77
N LEU A 112 -6.95 0.96 6.57
CA LEU A 112 -6.35 2.00 5.75
C LEU A 112 -5.33 2.79 6.60
N ILE A 113 -4.07 2.79 6.20
CA ILE A 113 -3.02 3.58 6.84
C ILE A 113 -3.21 5.03 6.41
N ASN A 114 -3.44 5.95 7.37
CA ASN A 114 -3.77 7.35 7.08
C ASN A 114 -2.53 8.18 6.69
N ILE A 115 -1.86 7.77 5.61
CA ILE A 115 -0.71 8.47 5.02
C ILE A 115 -0.99 8.64 3.53
N PRO A 116 -1.55 9.79 3.12
CA PRO A 116 -1.84 10.06 1.72
C PRO A 116 -0.60 10.46 0.93
N ALA A 117 -0.41 9.83 -0.23
CA ALA A 117 0.61 10.17 -1.21
C ALA A 117 -0.04 10.88 -2.41
N GLY A 118 -0.08 12.20 -2.33
CA GLY A 118 -0.63 13.05 -3.38
C GLY A 118 0.35 13.25 -4.54
N MET A 119 -0.14 13.14 -5.77
CA MET A 119 0.62 13.51 -6.96
C MET A 119 -0.28 14.20 -7.99
N ARG A 120 0.32 15.11 -8.76
CA ARG A 120 -0.33 15.73 -9.91
C ARG A 120 0.09 15.00 -11.19
N VAL A 121 -0.90 14.66 -12.02
CA VAL A 121 -0.73 14.11 -13.36
C VAL A 121 -1.57 14.97 -14.28
N ASP A 122 -0.93 15.70 -15.19
CA ASP A 122 -1.57 16.74 -16.00
C ASP A 122 -2.27 17.77 -15.07
N GLU A 123 -3.58 17.96 -15.22
CA GLU A 123 -4.40 18.85 -14.38
C GLU A 123 -5.06 18.13 -13.20
N GLU A 124 -4.89 16.80 -13.09
CA GLU A 124 -5.58 15.97 -12.12
C GLU A 124 -4.73 15.70 -10.87
N ILE A 125 -5.38 15.72 -9.70
CA ILE A 125 -4.78 15.32 -8.43
C ILE A 125 -5.17 13.86 -8.16
N ASN A 126 -4.17 13.01 -7.98
CA ASN A 126 -4.33 11.62 -7.62
C ASN A 126 -3.75 11.39 -6.22
N ILE A 127 -4.49 10.71 -5.35
CA ILE A 127 -4.03 10.37 -4.00
C ILE A 127 -3.93 8.85 -3.89
N LEU A 128 -2.72 8.35 -3.65
CA LEU A 128 -2.45 6.95 -3.37
C LEU A 128 -2.40 6.73 -1.86
N MET A 129 -3.08 5.70 -1.37
CA MET A 129 -3.01 5.24 0.01
C MET A 129 -2.71 3.74 0.07
N ALA A 130 -2.20 3.27 1.21
CA ALA A 130 -2.03 1.85 1.47
C ALA A 130 -3.07 1.36 2.48
N SER A 131 -3.64 0.18 2.23
CA SER A 131 -4.44 -0.55 3.21
C SER A 131 -3.94 -1.99 3.37
N VAL A 132 -4.34 -2.60 4.48
CA VAL A 132 -4.19 -4.04 4.72
C VAL A 132 -5.58 -4.64 4.84
N LEU A 133 -5.93 -5.51 3.90
CA LEU A 133 -7.16 -6.26 3.88
C LEU A 133 -6.91 -7.68 4.42
N PRO A 134 -7.45 -8.03 5.59
CA PRO A 134 -7.44 -9.40 6.07
C PRO A 134 -8.30 -10.30 5.19
N CYS A 135 -7.78 -11.48 4.86
CA CYS A 135 -8.53 -12.57 4.23
C CYS A 135 -8.45 -13.81 5.12
N LYS A 136 -9.29 -14.82 4.85
CA LYS A 136 -9.41 -16.03 5.68
C LYS A 136 -8.05 -16.70 6.00
N GLU A 137 -7.15 -16.74 5.02
CA GLU A 137 -5.86 -17.43 5.12
C GLU A 137 -4.70 -16.60 4.56
N SER A 138 -4.88 -15.29 4.38
CA SER A 138 -3.85 -14.41 3.81
C SER A 138 -4.05 -12.96 4.22
N LEU A 139 -3.06 -12.12 3.97
CA LEU A 139 -3.21 -10.66 4.02
C LEU A 139 -2.98 -10.07 2.63
N VAL A 140 -3.77 -9.07 2.26
CA VAL A 140 -3.60 -8.33 1.02
C VAL A 140 -3.24 -6.89 1.35
N ILE A 141 -2.04 -6.48 0.97
CA ILE A 141 -1.62 -5.08 0.99
C ILE A 141 -2.19 -4.46 -0.28
N ARG A 142 -3.05 -3.45 -0.15
CA ARG A 142 -3.66 -2.78 -1.30
C ARG A 142 -3.10 -1.39 -1.44
N LEU A 143 -2.77 -1.04 -2.68
CA LEU A 143 -2.52 0.31 -3.14
C LEU A 143 -3.84 0.84 -3.68
N LEU A 144 -4.38 1.90 -3.09
CA LEU A 144 -5.71 2.43 -3.39
C LEU A 144 -5.59 3.87 -3.88
N PHE A 145 -6.03 4.13 -5.10
CA PHE A 145 -6.32 5.51 -5.49
C PHE A 145 -7.68 5.91 -4.90
N VAL A 146 -7.67 6.93 -4.06
CA VAL A 146 -8.87 7.49 -3.43
C VAL A 146 -9.26 8.77 -4.13
N GLU A 147 -10.55 9.11 -4.08
CA GLU A 147 -10.99 10.43 -4.53
C GLU A 147 -10.29 11.49 -3.67
N GLY A 148 -9.58 12.41 -4.32
CA GLY A 148 -9.20 13.63 -3.66
C GLY A 148 -10.49 14.37 -3.31
N GLN A 149 -10.71 14.65 -2.03
CA GLN A 149 -11.63 15.71 -1.70
C GLN A 149 -11.05 16.98 -2.32
N GLY A 150 -11.60 17.38 -3.46
CA GLY A 150 -11.45 18.75 -3.90
C GLY A 150 -11.88 19.59 -2.72
N ALA A 151 -11.01 20.47 -2.23
CA ALA A 151 -11.45 21.57 -1.42
C ALA A 151 -12.47 22.33 -2.29
N HIS A 152 -13.76 22.05 -2.10
CA HIS A 152 -14.78 23.00 -2.43
C HIS A 152 -14.49 24.21 -1.55
N GLN A 153 -13.82 25.19 -2.15
CA GLN A 153 -13.81 26.56 -1.66
C GLN A 153 -15.23 27.11 -1.73
#